data_AF-A0A3D0WBC6-F1
#
_entry.id   AF-A0A3D0WBC6-F1
#
_cell.length_a   1.000
_cell.length_b   1.000
_cell.length_c   1.000
_cell.angle_alpha   90.00
_cell.angle_beta   90.00
_cell.angle_gamma   90.00
#
_symmetry.space_group_name_H-M   'P 1'
#
loop_
_entity.id
_entity.type
_entity.pdbx_description
1 polymer ?
#
loop_
_entity_poly.entity_id
_entity_poly.type
_entity_poly.pdbx_seq_one_letter_code
_entity_poly.pdbx_strand_id
1 'polypeptide(L)'
;MEIDIDEPTRPQIAAVLGISSRWVGELRSKGDLPADGASLLENIEAWAQAKYGVESAQGDLDFEAERARLTKEQADAKAMDNAERRRELASLPDMTGAVVSVIALAVTRLQQVGLSVANGDHKLRARIDTAINDALEELSVTRVEEARGGGLHEEEGPDEEET
;
A
#
# COMPACT_ATOMS: atom_id res chain seq x y z
N MET A 1 21.28 13.74 40.60
CA MET A 1 20.83 12.51 41.25
C MET A 1 21.69 11.41 40.68
N GLU A 2 22.57 10.83 41.48
CA GLU A 2 23.36 9.66 41.07
C GLU A 2 22.42 8.45 41.10
N ILE A 3 22.43 7.65 40.05
CA ILE A 3 21.56 6.47 39.91
C ILE A 3 22.41 5.26 40.25
N ASP A 4 21.99 4.51 41.26
CA ASP A 4 22.59 3.22 41.59
C ASP A 4 22.16 2.20 40.53
N ILE A 5 23.13 1.54 39.91
CA ILE A 5 22.88 0.58 38.82
C ILE A 5 22.58 -0.80 39.39
N ASP A 6 23.19 -1.13 40.53
CA ASP A 6 23.12 -2.47 41.12
C ASP A 6 21.91 -2.59 42.05
N GLU A 7 21.57 -1.52 42.79
CA GLU A 7 20.41 -1.51 43.68
C GLU A 7 19.68 -0.15 43.64
N PRO A 8 19.01 0.18 42.52
CA PRO A 8 18.28 1.44 42.41
C PRO A 8 17.09 1.50 43.38
N THR A 9 17.01 2.61 44.10
CA THR A 9 15.85 2.95 44.90
C THR A 9 14.62 3.21 44.02
N ARG A 10 13.41 3.02 44.57
CA ARG A 10 12.15 3.27 43.85
C ARG A 10 12.07 4.66 43.19
N PRO A 11 12.51 5.77 43.83
CA PRO A 11 12.56 7.07 43.17
C PRO A 11 13.52 7.15 41.99
N GLN A 12 14.66 6.42 42.02
CA GLN A 12 15.59 6.37 40.89
C GLN A 12 14.99 5.59 39.71
N ILE A 13 14.34 4.45 39.97
CA ILE A 13 13.61 3.69 38.95
C ILE A 13 12.50 4.55 38.34
N ALA A 14 11.73 5.24 39.17
CA ALA A 14 10.67 6.16 38.73
C ALA A 14 11.20 7.27 37.81
N ALA A 15 12.36 7.87 38.16
CA ALA A 15 13.00 8.90 37.35
C ALA A 15 13.49 8.36 35.98
N VAL A 16 14.05 7.15 35.95
CA VAL A 16 14.53 6.52 34.70
C VAL A 16 13.39 6.11 33.79
N LEU A 17 12.33 5.51 34.35
CA LEU A 17 11.19 5.03 33.58
C LEU A 17 10.18 6.14 33.23
N GLY A 18 10.34 7.35 33.79
CA GLY A 18 9.46 8.50 33.56
C GLY A 18 8.09 8.35 34.22
N ILE A 19 8.02 7.66 35.37
CA ILE A 19 6.78 7.31 36.07
C ILE A 19 6.82 7.75 37.53
N SER A 20 5.69 7.69 38.24
CA SER A 20 5.67 8.01 39.67
C SER A 20 6.18 6.85 40.52
N SER A 21 6.86 7.14 41.64
CA SER A 21 7.33 6.10 42.58
C SER A 21 6.19 5.26 43.18
N ARG A 22 4.98 5.83 43.27
CA ARG A 22 3.78 5.11 43.68
C ARG A 22 3.40 4.06 42.64
N TRP A 23 3.50 4.41 41.36
CA TRP A 23 3.18 3.52 40.25
C TRP A 23 4.20 2.39 40.11
N VAL A 24 5.49 2.64 40.38
CA VAL A 24 6.51 1.58 40.50
C VAL A 24 6.08 0.53 41.54
N GLY A 25 5.60 0.97 42.71
CA GLY A 25 5.10 0.05 43.75
C GLY A 25 3.88 -0.75 43.33
N GLU A 26 2.98 -0.14 42.55
CA GLU A 26 1.80 -0.82 42.02
C GLU A 26 2.17 -1.90 40.98
N LEU A 27 3.10 -1.60 40.07
CA LEU A 27 3.60 -2.56 39.07
C LEU A 27 4.27 -3.78 39.73
N ARG A 28 5.04 -3.54 40.79
CA ARG A 28 5.60 -4.64 41.61
C ARG A 28 4.55 -5.49 42.28
N SER A 29 3.50 -4.86 42.81
CA SER A 29 2.39 -5.60 43.44
C SER A 29 1.60 -6.47 42.45
N LYS A 30 1.59 -6.07 41.16
CA LYS A 30 0.98 -6.83 40.06
C LYS A 30 1.89 -7.94 39.52
N GLY A 31 3.19 -7.89 39.86
CA GLY A 31 4.20 -8.81 39.33
C GLY A 31 4.85 -8.36 38.02
N ASP A 32 4.55 -7.14 37.55
CA ASP A 32 5.06 -6.59 36.29
C ASP A 32 6.49 -6.03 36.41
N LEU A 33 6.99 -5.85 37.65
CA LEU A 33 8.36 -5.42 37.94
C LEU A 33 8.99 -6.29 39.04
N PRO A 34 10.32 -6.50 39.02
CA PRO A 34 11.05 -7.23 40.05
C PRO A 34 10.93 -6.59 41.44
N ALA A 35 11.18 -7.40 42.48
CA ALA A 35 11.16 -6.96 43.88
C ALA A 35 12.24 -5.89 44.19
N ASP A 36 12.15 -5.28 45.37
CA ASP A 36 13.23 -4.42 45.86
C ASP A 36 14.55 -5.22 45.94
N GLY A 37 15.67 -4.58 45.56
CA GLY A 37 16.99 -5.24 45.50
C GLY A 37 17.43 -5.69 44.10
N ALA A 38 16.53 -5.65 43.11
CA ALA A 38 16.87 -5.97 41.72
C ALA A 38 17.62 -4.81 41.05
N SER A 39 18.53 -5.15 40.14
CA SER A 39 19.34 -4.20 39.40
C SER A 39 18.50 -3.29 38.49
N LEU A 40 19.07 -2.15 38.12
CA LEU A 40 18.41 -1.23 37.21
C LEU A 40 18.11 -1.88 35.86
N LEU A 41 19.01 -2.73 35.38
CA LEU A 41 18.84 -3.45 34.11
C LEU A 41 17.62 -4.37 34.17
N GLU A 42 17.50 -5.20 35.22
CA GLU A 42 16.37 -6.12 35.39
C GLU A 42 15.03 -5.37 35.47
N ASN A 43 15.00 -4.21 36.15
CA ASN A 43 13.80 -3.38 36.21
C ASN A 43 13.44 -2.76 34.84
N ILE A 44 14.44 -2.38 34.03
CA ILE A 44 14.23 -1.85 32.68
C ILE A 44 13.73 -2.94 31.73
N GLU A 45 14.31 -4.14 31.80
CA GLU A 45 13.92 -5.28 30.96
C GLU A 45 12.48 -5.73 31.26
N ALA A 46 12.13 -5.89 32.53
CA ALA A 46 10.77 -6.21 32.95
C ALA A 46 9.78 -5.10 32.54
N TRP A 47 10.17 -3.83 32.67
CA TRP A 47 9.35 -2.72 32.18
C TRP A 47 9.16 -2.76 30.66
N ALA A 48 10.21 -3.07 29.90
CA ALA A 48 10.14 -3.17 28.44
C ALA A 48 9.27 -4.36 28.01
N GLN A 49 9.37 -5.49 28.70
CA GLN A 49 8.48 -6.65 28.54
C GLN A 49 7.03 -6.27 28.79
N ALA A 50 6.73 -5.70 29.96
CA ALA A 50 5.37 -5.34 30.36
C ALA A 50 4.73 -4.28 29.46
N LYS A 51 5.53 -3.33 28.95
CA LYS A 51 5.02 -2.18 28.18
C LYS A 51 4.98 -2.41 26.67
N TYR A 52 5.94 -3.15 26.13
CA TYR A 52 6.11 -3.31 24.68
C TYR A 52 5.97 -4.75 24.22
N GLY A 53 5.73 -5.71 25.12
CA GLY A 53 5.62 -7.12 24.78
C GLY A 53 6.90 -7.71 24.21
N VAL A 54 8.06 -7.15 24.59
CA VAL A 54 9.36 -7.67 24.18
C VAL A 54 9.60 -8.98 24.92
N GLU A 55 9.12 -10.10 24.40
CA GLU A 55 9.46 -11.42 24.94
C GLU A 55 10.98 -11.54 24.98
N SER A 56 11.54 -11.77 26.17
CA SER A 56 12.95 -12.11 26.33
C SER A 56 13.25 -13.30 25.43
N ALA A 57 14.23 -13.13 24.55
CA ALA A 57 14.67 -14.10 23.57
C ALA A 57 15.16 -15.40 24.22
N GLN A 58 14.22 -16.25 24.59
CA GLN A 58 14.42 -17.65 24.96
C GLN A 58 13.33 -18.52 24.32
N GLY A 59 13.09 -18.24 23.04
CA GLY A 59 12.32 -19.05 22.12
C GLY A 59 13.05 -19.01 20.78
N ASP A 60 13.28 -20.18 20.22
CA ASP A 60 14.05 -20.45 19.01
C ASP A 60 13.72 -19.47 17.87
N LEU A 61 14.77 -18.96 17.24
CA LEU A 61 14.74 -17.84 16.29
C LEU A 61 14.01 -18.24 15.01
N ASP A 62 12.73 -17.89 14.87
CA ASP A 62 12.05 -17.84 13.56
C ASP A 62 12.52 -16.61 12.72
N PHE A 63 13.54 -15.89 13.20
CA PHE A 63 14.18 -14.80 12.49
C PHE A 63 14.87 -15.25 11.21
N GLU A 64 15.35 -16.49 11.13
CA GLU A 64 15.98 -17.00 9.90
C GLU A 64 14.94 -17.30 8.82
N ALA A 65 13.77 -17.84 9.20
CA ALA A 65 12.66 -18.06 8.29
C ALA A 65 12.01 -16.74 7.86
N GLU A 66 11.79 -15.80 8.78
CA GLU A 66 11.23 -14.49 8.45
C GLU A 66 12.21 -13.69 7.57
N ARG A 67 13.52 -13.76 7.84
CA ARG A 67 14.54 -13.13 6.98
C ARG A 67 14.61 -13.81 5.62
N ALA A 68 14.44 -15.12 5.52
CA ALA A 68 14.36 -15.83 4.24
C ALA A 68 13.11 -15.42 3.44
N ARG A 69 11.95 -15.28 4.10
CA ARG A 69 10.71 -14.79 3.47
C ARG A 69 10.87 -13.36 2.97
N LEU A 70 11.40 -12.46 3.82
CA LEU A 70 11.66 -11.07 3.44
C LEU A 70 12.69 -10.95 2.32
N THR A 71 13.72 -11.81 2.30
CA THR A 71 14.73 -11.80 1.23
C THR A 71 14.13 -12.29 -0.09
N LYS A 72 13.21 -13.25 -0.04
CA LYS A 72 12.45 -13.70 -1.21
C LYS A 72 11.54 -12.59 -1.74
N GLU A 73 10.77 -11.93 -0.88
CA GLU A 73 9.93 -10.79 -1.25
C GLU A 73 10.75 -9.63 -1.85
N GLN A 74 11.93 -9.35 -1.28
CA GLN A 74 12.85 -8.34 -1.83
C GLN A 74 13.46 -8.76 -3.17
N ALA A 75 13.75 -10.05 -3.36
CA ALA A 75 14.24 -10.58 -4.63
C ALA A 75 13.18 -10.48 -5.73
N ASP A 76 11.91 -10.76 -5.39
CA ASP A 76 10.79 -10.66 -6.32
C ASP A 76 10.52 -9.20 -6.71
N ALA A 77 10.52 -8.28 -5.76
CA ALA A 77 10.41 -6.84 -6.04
C ALA A 77 11.54 -6.36 -6.97
N LYS A 78 12.78 -6.75 -6.70
CA LYS A 78 13.94 -6.37 -7.53
C LYS A 78 13.92 -7.04 -8.90
N ALA A 79 13.36 -8.23 -9.02
CA ALA A 79 13.15 -8.90 -10.30
C ALA A 79 12.10 -8.14 -11.13
N MET A 80 11.01 -7.67 -10.52
CA MET A 80 10.01 -6.84 -11.18
C MET A 80 10.58 -5.48 -11.61
N ASP A 81 11.33 -4.78 -10.74
CA ASP A 81 12.01 -3.52 -11.09
C ASP A 81 12.99 -3.70 -12.28
N ASN A 82 13.70 -4.82 -12.33
CA ASN A 82 14.61 -5.13 -13.42
C ASN A 82 13.85 -5.47 -14.72
N ALA A 83 12.70 -6.14 -14.65
CA ALA A 83 11.86 -6.43 -15.80
C ALA A 83 11.21 -5.15 -16.38
N GLU A 84 10.77 -4.23 -15.51
CA GLU A 84 10.31 -2.90 -15.89
C GLU A 84 11.45 -2.09 -16.55
N ARG A 85 12.65 -2.09 -15.96
CA ARG A 85 13.83 -1.40 -16.50
C ARG A 85 14.31 -1.99 -17.83
N ARG A 86 14.06 -3.28 -18.06
CA ARG A 86 14.30 -3.98 -19.35
C ARG A 86 13.20 -3.73 -20.38
N ARG A 87 12.14 -3.00 -20.05
CA ARG A 87 10.95 -2.76 -20.90
C ARG A 87 10.21 -4.04 -21.29
N GLU A 88 10.37 -5.12 -20.53
CA GLU A 88 9.63 -6.38 -20.73
C GLU A 88 8.21 -6.29 -20.17
N LEU A 89 7.97 -5.36 -19.24
CA LEU A 89 6.66 -4.98 -18.71
C LEU A 89 6.34 -3.56 -19.16
N ALA A 90 5.24 -3.38 -19.89
CA ALA A 90 4.75 -2.05 -20.23
C ALA A 90 3.95 -1.50 -19.04
N SER A 91 4.37 -0.34 -18.52
CA SER A 91 3.64 0.38 -17.48
C SER A 91 2.23 0.69 -17.97
N LEU A 92 1.22 0.12 -17.31
CA LEU A 92 -0.19 0.32 -17.65
C LEU A 92 -0.56 1.83 -17.61
N PRO A 93 -0.13 2.63 -16.62
CA PRO A 93 -0.30 4.09 -16.64
C PRO A 93 0.26 4.77 -17.89
N ASP A 94 1.45 4.37 -18.34
CA ASP A 94 2.11 5.00 -19.50
C ASP A 94 1.40 4.61 -20.81
N MET A 95 0.95 3.36 -20.94
CA MET A 95 0.15 2.91 -22.06
C MET A 95 -1.19 3.64 -22.12
N THR A 96 -1.89 3.77 -20.99
CA THR A 96 -3.16 4.50 -20.91
C THR A 96 -2.96 5.97 -21.28
N GLY A 97 -1.91 6.62 -20.74
CA GLY A 97 -1.59 8.00 -21.08
C GLY A 97 -1.30 8.20 -22.56
N ALA A 98 -0.51 7.30 -23.17
CA ALA A 98 -0.21 7.34 -24.60
C ALA A 98 -1.47 7.17 -25.47
N VAL A 99 -2.33 6.21 -25.14
CA VAL A 99 -3.58 5.95 -25.89
C VAL A 99 -4.53 7.14 -25.77
N VAL A 100 -4.73 7.69 -24.57
CA VAL A 100 -5.57 8.88 -24.36
C VAL A 100 -5.04 10.06 -25.17
N SER A 101 -3.72 10.27 -25.20
CA SER A 101 -3.10 11.36 -25.96
C SER A 101 -3.35 11.23 -27.47
N VAL A 102 -3.25 10.02 -28.02
CA VAL A 102 -3.51 9.76 -29.45
C VAL A 102 -4.99 10.00 -29.78
N ILE A 103 -5.91 9.57 -28.91
CA ILE A 103 -7.36 9.78 -29.09
C ILE A 103 -7.68 11.28 -29.06
N ALA A 104 -7.13 12.03 -28.11
CA ALA A 104 -7.33 13.48 -28.02
C ALA A 104 -6.82 14.20 -29.29
N LEU A 105 -5.69 13.77 -29.84
CA LEU A 105 -5.17 14.31 -31.09
C LEU A 105 -6.10 14.01 -32.28
N ALA A 106 -6.63 12.78 -32.36
CA ALA A 106 -7.57 12.38 -33.41
C ALA A 106 -8.87 13.20 -33.36
N VAL A 107 -9.46 13.37 -32.16
CA VAL A 107 -10.65 14.22 -31.95
C VAL A 107 -10.39 15.66 -32.40
N THR A 108 -9.25 16.23 -32.00
CA THR A 108 -8.86 17.59 -32.39
C THR A 108 -8.75 17.73 -33.91
N ARG A 109 -8.16 16.73 -34.59
CA ARG A 109 -8.04 16.73 -36.06
C ARG A 109 -9.40 16.61 -36.75
N LEU A 110 -10.32 15.80 -36.23
CA LEU A 110 -11.67 15.69 -36.76
C LEU A 110 -12.42 17.03 -36.63
N GLN A 111 -12.35 17.69 -35.47
CA GLN A 111 -12.99 19.00 -35.27
C GLN A 111 -12.40 20.09 -36.19
N GLN A 112 -11.12 20.02 -36.54
CA GLN A 112 -10.50 20.92 -37.52
C GLN A 112 -11.07 20.77 -38.94
N VAL A 113 -11.66 19.62 -39.29
CA VAL A 113 -12.32 19.41 -40.59
C VAL A 113 -13.52 20.35 -40.74
N GLY A 114 -14.37 20.45 -39.71
CA GLY A 114 -15.52 21.37 -39.71
C GLY A 114 -15.09 22.83 -39.90
N LEU A 115 -14.00 23.24 -39.25
CA LEU A 115 -13.40 24.57 -39.42
C LEU A 115 -12.83 24.80 -40.83
N SER A 116 -12.22 23.78 -41.44
CA SER A 116 -11.64 23.89 -42.78
C SER A 116 -12.72 24.00 -43.87
N VAL A 117 -13.89 23.41 -43.65
CA VAL A 117 -15.06 23.49 -44.53
C VAL A 117 -15.86 24.79 -44.32
N ALA A 118 -15.61 25.50 -43.21
CA ALA A 118 -16.30 26.74 -42.85
C ALA A 118 -16.06 27.92 -43.80
N ASN A 119 -15.09 27.84 -44.71
CA ASN A 119 -14.72 28.92 -45.63
C ASN A 119 -15.74 29.17 -46.78
N GLY A 120 -16.92 28.54 -46.76
CA GLY A 120 -17.95 28.82 -47.77
C GLY A 120 -19.37 28.35 -47.45
N ASP A 121 -19.55 27.40 -46.53
CA ASP A 121 -20.89 26.88 -46.21
C ASP A 121 -21.06 26.59 -44.71
N HIS A 122 -21.68 27.54 -43.99
CA HIS A 122 -21.99 27.41 -42.58
C HIS A 122 -22.97 26.26 -42.26
N LYS A 123 -23.85 25.90 -43.21
CA LYS A 123 -24.81 24.82 -43.04
C LYS A 123 -24.11 23.47 -43.18
N LEU A 124 -23.16 23.35 -44.10
CA LEU A 124 -22.32 22.16 -44.23
C LEU A 124 -21.43 21.97 -43.01
N ARG A 125 -20.82 23.04 -42.49
CA ARG A 125 -20.08 23.00 -41.22
C ARG A 125 -20.94 22.43 -40.09
N ALA A 126 -22.14 22.98 -39.87
CA ALA A 126 -23.01 22.52 -38.79
C ALA A 126 -23.35 21.02 -38.92
N ARG A 127 -23.59 20.54 -40.15
CA ARG A 127 -23.84 19.11 -40.40
C ARG A 127 -22.62 18.23 -40.12
N ILE A 128 -21.42 18.69 -40.46
CA ILE A 128 -20.17 17.98 -40.17
C ILE A 128 -19.91 17.95 -38.67
N ASP A 129 -20.08 19.08 -37.98
CA ASP A 129 -19.87 19.16 -36.53
C ASP A 129 -20.86 18.23 -35.79
N THR A 130 -22.13 18.19 -36.19
CA THR A 130 -23.13 17.23 -35.65
C THR A 130 -22.71 15.78 -35.91
N ALA A 131 -22.39 15.42 -37.15
CA ALA A 131 -22.02 14.04 -37.49
C ALA A 131 -20.75 13.57 -36.77
N ILE A 132 -19.77 14.46 -36.55
CA ILE A 132 -18.56 14.15 -35.78
C ILE A 132 -18.92 13.93 -34.31
N ASN A 133 -19.74 14.80 -33.71
CA ASN A 133 -20.12 14.66 -32.31
C ASN A 133 -20.95 13.39 -32.06
N ASP A 134 -21.92 13.09 -32.92
CA ASP A 134 -22.73 11.86 -32.83
C ASP A 134 -21.84 10.60 -32.87
N ALA A 135 -20.87 10.56 -33.80
CA ALA A 135 -19.94 9.44 -33.92
C ALA A 135 -19.00 9.32 -32.70
N LEU A 136 -18.55 10.45 -32.14
CA LEU A 136 -17.72 10.46 -30.93
C LEU A 136 -18.52 10.04 -29.70
N GLU A 137 -19.79 10.43 -29.61
CA GLU A 137 -20.69 10.05 -28.54
C GLU A 137 -20.98 8.54 -28.59
N GLU A 138 -21.30 7.99 -29.76
CA GLU A 138 -21.47 6.54 -29.95
C GLU A 138 -20.22 5.76 -29.52
N LEU A 139 -19.03 6.15 -30.01
CA LEU A 139 -17.76 5.52 -29.61
C LEU A 139 -17.48 5.62 -28.11
N SER A 140 -17.93 6.70 -27.45
CA SER A 140 -17.78 6.86 -26.01
C SER A 140 -18.73 5.96 -25.22
N VAL A 141 -19.97 5.79 -25.68
CA VAL A 141 -21.00 4.96 -25.03
C VAL A 141 -20.69 3.48 -25.21
N THR A 142 -20.36 3.04 -26.43
CA THR A 142 -19.98 1.63 -26.70
C THR A 142 -18.81 1.19 -25.82
N ARG A 143 -17.82 2.07 -25.61
CA ARG A 143 -16.67 1.78 -24.75
C ARG A 143 -17.02 1.70 -23.25
N VAL A 144 -18.00 2.49 -22.80
CA VAL A 144 -18.50 2.42 -21.41
C VAL A 144 -19.28 1.14 -21.18
N GLU A 145 -20.06 0.68 -22.16
CA GLU A 145 -20.81 -0.58 -22.06
C GLU A 145 -19.88 -1.81 -22.09
N GLU A 146 -18.89 -1.84 -23.00
CA GLU A 146 -17.88 -2.91 -23.04
C GLU A 146 -17.04 -2.97 -21.76
N ALA A 147 -16.64 -1.81 -21.19
CA ALA A 147 -15.90 -1.77 -19.93
C ALA A 147 -16.76 -2.22 -18.72
N ARG A 148 -18.08 -2.05 -18.79
CA ARG A 148 -19.01 -2.46 -17.74
C ARG A 148 -19.44 -3.93 -17.86
N GLY A 149 -19.26 -4.54 -19.04
CA GLY A 149 -19.55 -5.95 -19.32
C GLY A 149 -18.39 -6.94 -19.12
N GLY A 150 -17.22 -6.49 -18.67
CA GLY A 150 -16.02 -7.31 -18.47
C GLY A 150 -15.79 -7.81 -17.04
N GLY A 151 -16.83 -7.88 -16.21
CA GLY A 151 -16.73 -8.32 -14.82
C GLY A 151 -17.07 -9.80 -14.67
N LEU A 152 -16.03 -10.63 -14.53
CA LEU A 152 -16.08 -12.02 -14.05
C LEU A 152 -16.97 -12.95 -14.89
N HIS A 153 -16.36 -13.67 -15.84
CA HIS A 153 -16.76 -15.07 -15.99
C HIS A 153 -16.49 -15.71 -14.64
N GLU A 154 -17.54 -15.88 -13.82
CA GLU A 154 -17.59 -16.98 -12.88
C GLU A 154 -17.30 -18.23 -13.72
N GLU A 155 -16.10 -18.79 -13.55
CA GLU A 155 -15.88 -20.18 -13.90
C GLU A 155 -16.92 -20.96 -13.10
N GLU A 156 -18.00 -21.35 -13.77
CA GLU A 156 -18.85 -22.46 -13.34
C GLU A 156 -17.88 -23.61 -13.06
N GLY A 157 -17.66 -23.86 -11.76
CA GLY A 157 -16.91 -25.01 -11.30
C GLY A 157 -17.55 -26.25 -11.93
N PRO A 158 -16.73 -27.23 -12.39
CA PRO A 158 -17.27 -28.38 -13.09
C PRO A 158 -18.26 -29.09 -12.18
N ASP A 159 -19.50 -29.22 -12.65
CA ASP A 159 -20.48 -30.14 -12.11
C ASP A 159 -19.84 -31.53 -12.07
N GLU A 160 -19.52 -32.01 -10.86
CA GLU A 160 -19.19 -33.41 -10.65
C GLU A 160 -20.47 -34.22 -10.87
N GLU A 161 -20.62 -34.72 -12.10
CA GLU A 161 -21.54 -35.79 -12.47
C GLU A 161 -21.28 -37.03 -11.59
N GLU A 162 -22.38 -37.51 -10.99
CA GLU A 162 -22.71 -38.90 -10.65
C GLU A 162 -21.55 -39.93 -10.58
N THR A 163 -21.29 -40.46 -9.38
CA THR A 163 -21.26 -41.92 -9.13
C THR A 163 -21.38 -42.27 -7.65
#